data_AF-A0A2Z6QN98-F1
#
_entry.id   AF-A0A2Z6QN98-F1
#
_cell.length_a   1.000
_cell.length_b   1.000
_cell.length_c   1.000
_cell.angle_alpha   90.00
_cell.angle_beta   90.00
_cell.angle_gamma   90.00
#
_symmetry.space_group_name_H-M   'P 1'
#
loop_
_entity.id
_entity.type
_entity.pdbx_description
1 polymer ?
#
loop_
_entity_poly.entity_id
_entity_poly.type
_entity_poly.pdbx_seq_one_letter_code
_entity_poly.pdbx_strand_id
1 'polypeptide(L)'
;MPKTKSALNKYSQAKELAELYNVSEGCISDTLKKSQKWLEIDPQAPEAQGKRQNKLNFPEIEEALTLWVLKALENGVDISDQVLHEKAIAFASLYKVENFKGSNGWIGGFKKRHNLSCYLKQGEAASAPLDKLDEFRKTFKI
;
A
#
# COMPACT_ATOMS: atom_id res chain seq x y z
N MET A 1 -12.63 -34.08 -30.00
CA MET A 1 -13.61 -33.36 -29.16
C MET A 1 -13.60 -31.88 -29.53
N PRO A 2 -14.73 -31.27 -29.92
CA PRO A 2 -14.73 -29.89 -30.39
C PRO A 2 -14.64 -28.92 -29.20
N LYS A 3 -13.61 -28.08 -29.17
CA LYS A 3 -13.51 -26.96 -28.22
C LYS A 3 -14.62 -25.95 -28.56
N THR A 4 -15.41 -25.56 -27.57
CA THR A 4 -16.57 -24.66 -27.72
C THR A 4 -16.14 -23.28 -28.24
N LYS A 5 -17.00 -22.64 -29.05
CA LYS A 5 -16.72 -21.40 -29.81
C LYS A 5 -16.27 -20.21 -28.96
N SER A 6 -16.57 -20.16 -27.66
CA SER A 6 -16.15 -19.06 -26.77
C SER A 6 -14.69 -19.16 -26.31
N ALA A 7 -14.10 -20.37 -26.27
CA ALA A 7 -12.69 -20.57 -25.94
C ALA A 7 -11.76 -20.19 -27.11
N LEU A 8 -12.21 -20.37 -28.35
CA LEU A 8 -11.47 -20.03 -29.56
C LEU A 8 -11.22 -18.52 -29.69
N ASN A 9 -12.23 -17.69 -29.37
CA ASN A 9 -12.15 -16.23 -29.45
C ASN A 9 -11.17 -15.62 -28.43
N LYS A 10 -11.07 -16.19 -27.23
CA LYS A 10 -10.09 -15.78 -26.22
C LYS A 10 -8.65 -16.17 -26.59
N TYR A 11 -8.48 -17.28 -27.30
CA TYR A 11 -7.18 -17.83 -27.68
C TYR A 11 -6.56 -17.08 -28.86
N SER A 12 -7.36 -16.70 -29.86
CA SER A 12 -6.90 -15.84 -30.98
C SER A 12 -6.47 -14.46 -30.48
N GLN A 13 -7.24 -13.87 -29.58
CA GLN A 13 -6.90 -12.57 -28.97
C GLN A 13 -5.60 -12.63 -28.15
N ALA A 14 -5.34 -13.72 -27.43
CA ALA A 14 -4.12 -13.84 -26.62
C ALA A 14 -2.85 -13.93 -27.47
N LYS A 15 -2.94 -14.58 -28.64
CA LYS A 15 -1.82 -14.70 -29.59
C LYS A 15 -1.47 -13.37 -30.25
N GLU A 16 -2.48 -12.64 -30.73
CA GLU A 16 -2.29 -11.32 -31.34
C GLU A 16 -1.69 -10.32 -30.33
N LEU A 17 -2.17 -10.34 -29.08
CA LEU A 17 -1.61 -9.52 -28.01
C LEU A 17 -0.18 -9.94 -27.63
N ALA A 18 0.13 -11.24 -27.65
CA ALA A 18 1.47 -11.75 -27.37
C ALA A 18 2.50 -11.24 -28.38
N GLU A 19 2.16 -11.24 -29.67
CA GLU A 19 2.99 -10.69 -30.74
C GLU A 19 3.14 -9.16 -30.61
N LEU A 20 2.03 -8.43 -30.35
CA LEU A 20 2.04 -6.97 -30.20
C LEU A 20 2.90 -6.49 -29.03
N TYR A 21 2.79 -7.14 -27.87
CA TYR A 21 3.49 -6.75 -26.65
C TYR A 21 4.81 -7.50 -26.44
N ASN A 22 5.21 -8.35 -27.39
CA ASN A 22 6.41 -9.18 -27.34
C ASN A 22 6.55 -9.97 -26.02
N VAL A 23 5.47 -10.66 -25.63
CA VAL A 23 5.39 -11.48 -24.41
C VAL A 23 4.78 -12.83 -24.73
N SER A 24 4.94 -13.83 -23.85
CA SER A 24 4.32 -15.14 -24.06
C SER A 24 2.79 -15.09 -23.96
N GLU A 25 2.11 -15.94 -24.74
CA GLU A 25 0.65 -16.12 -24.65
C GLU A 25 0.19 -16.47 -23.22
N GLY A 26 1.01 -17.23 -22.48
CA GLY A 26 0.78 -17.54 -21.08
C GLY A 26 0.74 -16.31 -20.18
N CYS A 27 1.63 -15.34 -20.41
CA CYS A 27 1.67 -14.07 -19.68
C CYS A 27 0.42 -13.22 -19.96
N ILE A 28 -0.02 -13.15 -21.22
CA ILE A 28 -1.28 -12.48 -21.61
C ILE A 28 -2.46 -13.16 -20.92
N SER A 29 -2.54 -14.50 -21.00
CA SER A 29 -3.62 -15.27 -20.38
C SER A 29 -3.71 -15.03 -18.87
N ASP A 30 -2.59 -15.06 -18.16
CA ASP A 30 -2.56 -14.86 -16.70
C ASP A 30 -2.87 -13.42 -16.30
N THR A 31 -2.48 -12.45 -17.13
CA THR A 31 -2.84 -11.03 -16.95
C THR A 31 -4.34 -10.83 -17.16
N LEU A 32 -4.92 -11.42 -18.22
CA LEU A 32 -6.35 -11.35 -18.51
C LEU A 32 -7.20 -12.06 -17.44
N LYS A 33 -6.73 -13.16 -16.85
CA LYS A 33 -7.42 -13.81 -15.71
C LYS A 33 -7.49 -12.90 -14.48
N LYS A 34 -6.49 -12.03 -14.31
CA LYS A 34 -6.38 -11.11 -13.17
C LYS A 34 -6.79 -9.68 -13.54
N SER A 35 -7.31 -9.44 -14.75
CA SER A 35 -7.54 -8.08 -15.26
C SER A 35 -8.54 -7.30 -14.42
N GLN A 36 -9.64 -7.94 -14.01
CA GLN A 36 -10.66 -7.32 -13.17
C GLN A 36 -10.08 -6.78 -11.86
N LYS A 37 -9.20 -7.55 -11.20
CA LYS A 37 -8.47 -7.11 -10.02
C LYS A 37 -7.63 -5.86 -10.26
N TRP A 38 -6.99 -5.74 -11.43
CA TRP A 38 -6.18 -4.56 -11.75
C TRP A 38 -7.02 -3.35 -12.16
N LEU A 39 -8.21 -3.57 -12.72
CA LEU A 39 -9.17 -2.53 -13.10
C LEU A 39 -9.94 -1.96 -11.90
N GLU A 40 -10.10 -2.72 -10.82
CA GLU A 40 -10.76 -2.29 -9.58
C GLU A 40 -9.91 -1.34 -8.72
N ILE A 41 -8.61 -1.22 -9.00
CA ILE A 41 -7.71 -0.32 -8.26
C ILE A 41 -7.94 1.11 -8.74
N ASP A 42 -8.21 2.03 -7.80
CA ASP A 42 -8.28 3.46 -8.11
C ASP A 42 -6.92 3.95 -8.64
N PRO A 43 -6.85 4.54 -9.85
CA PRO A 43 -5.61 5.06 -10.41
C PRO A 43 -4.90 6.12 -9.56
N GLN A 44 -5.61 6.79 -8.65
CA GLN A 44 -5.05 7.78 -7.73
C GLN A 44 -4.53 7.17 -6.43
N ALA A 45 -4.91 5.92 -6.12
CA ALA A 45 -4.47 5.26 -4.91
C ALA A 45 -2.97 4.94 -4.95
N PRO A 46 -2.25 5.00 -3.82
CA PRO A 46 -0.82 4.65 -3.75
C PRO A 46 -0.50 3.25 -4.30
N GLU A 47 -1.44 2.31 -4.19
CA GLU A 47 -1.33 0.94 -4.69
C GLU A 47 -1.27 0.85 -6.23
N ALA A 48 -1.79 1.86 -6.95
CA ALA A 48 -1.78 1.90 -8.41
C ALA A 48 -0.39 2.16 -9.01
N GLN A 49 0.50 2.81 -8.25
CA GLN A 49 1.87 3.09 -8.70
C GLN A 49 2.78 1.85 -8.65
N GLY A 50 2.38 0.81 -7.93
CA GLY A 50 3.16 -0.40 -7.74
C GLY A 50 2.94 -1.44 -8.84
N LYS A 51 4.03 -2.05 -9.33
CA LYS A 51 3.97 -3.25 -10.21
C LYS A 51 3.44 -4.50 -9.48
N ARG A 52 3.27 -4.43 -8.16
CA ARG A 52 2.80 -5.50 -7.28
C ARG A 52 1.89 -4.90 -6.23
N GLN A 53 0.81 -5.60 -5.94
CA GLN A 53 -0.04 -5.31 -4.80
C GLN A 53 0.72 -5.68 -3.52
N ASN A 54 0.96 -4.69 -2.66
CA ASN A 54 1.59 -4.91 -1.37
C ASN A 54 0.52 -5.37 -0.38
N LYS A 55 0.47 -6.66 -0.09
CA LYS A 55 -0.46 -7.17 0.92
C LYS A 55 0.01 -6.69 2.29
N LEU A 56 -0.81 -5.91 2.99
CA LEU A 56 -0.56 -5.58 4.39
C LEU A 56 -0.66 -6.89 5.19
N ASN A 57 0.46 -7.30 5.80
CA ASN A 57 0.51 -8.54 6.57
C ASN A 57 -0.26 -8.44 7.90
N PHE A 58 -0.53 -7.22 8.36
CA PHE A 58 -1.16 -6.91 9.65
C PHE A 58 -2.00 -5.63 9.55
N PRO A 59 -3.12 -5.66 8.79
CA PRO A 59 -3.90 -4.46 8.49
C PRO A 59 -4.46 -3.79 9.75
N GLU A 60 -4.87 -4.56 10.76
CA GLU A 60 -5.47 -4.04 12.00
C GLU A 60 -4.46 -3.23 12.82
N ILE A 61 -3.23 -3.75 12.92
CA ILE A 61 -2.13 -3.06 13.62
C ILE A 61 -1.73 -1.81 12.83
N GLU A 62 -1.68 -1.91 11.50
CA GLU A 62 -1.30 -0.80 10.64
C GLU A 62 -2.29 0.36 10.72
N GLU A 63 -3.60 0.08 10.64
CA GLU A 63 -4.65 1.09 10.75
C GLU A 63 -4.63 1.80 12.11
N ALA A 64 -4.57 1.03 13.20
CA ALA A 64 -4.53 1.60 14.56
C ALA A 64 -3.28 2.46 14.78
N LEU A 65 -2.13 2.00 14.28
CA LEU A 65 -0.87 2.73 14.37
C LEU A 65 -0.92 4.02 13.55
N THR A 66 -1.50 4.00 12.35
CA THR A 66 -1.68 5.19 11.51
C THR A 66 -2.56 6.23 12.21
N LEU A 67 -3.71 5.83 12.76
CA LEU A 67 -4.58 6.75 13.50
C LEU A 67 -3.88 7.36 14.72
N TRP A 68 -3.11 6.55 15.45
CA TRP A 68 -2.35 7.04 16.59
C TRP A 68 -1.26 8.03 16.19
N VAL A 69 -0.51 7.74 15.12
CA VAL A 69 0.53 8.64 14.58
C VAL A 69 -0.08 9.96 14.13
N LEU A 70 -1.20 9.93 13.40
CA LEU A 70 -1.89 11.14 12.95
C LEU A 70 -2.27 12.03 14.15
N LYS A 71 -2.84 11.44 15.20
CA LYS A 71 -3.20 12.17 16.42
C LYS A 71 -1.97 12.72 17.14
N ALA A 72 -0.86 11.97 17.17
CA ALA A 72 0.39 12.46 17.78
C ALA A 72 0.99 13.63 16.99
N LEU A 73 0.98 13.57 15.66
CA LEU A 73 1.43 14.66 14.79
C LEU A 73 0.53 15.90 14.90
N GLU A 74 -0.79 15.73 15.01
CA GLU A 74 -1.74 16.84 15.27
C GLU A 74 -1.43 17.56 16.58
N ASN A 75 -0.90 16.84 17.58
CA ASN A 75 -0.47 17.42 18.86
C ASN A 75 0.97 17.93 18.84
N GLY A 76 1.65 17.93 17.69
CA GLY A 76 3.04 18.39 17.55
C GLY A 76 4.05 17.51 18.29
N VAL A 77 3.73 16.23 18.52
CA VAL A 77 4.62 15.30 19.21
C VAL A 77 5.52 14.61 18.21
N ASP A 78 6.83 14.76 18.39
CA ASP A 78 7.83 13.98 17.67
C ASP A 78 7.80 12.53 18.13
N ILE A 79 7.65 11.61 17.18
CA ILE A 79 7.60 10.17 17.44
C ILE A 79 8.97 9.60 17.11
N SER A 80 9.59 8.85 18.03
CA SER A 80 10.80 8.10 17.71
C SER A 80 10.46 6.73 17.12
N ASP A 81 11.40 6.13 16.38
CA ASP A 81 11.24 4.77 15.87
C ASP A 81 10.99 3.74 17.00
N GLN A 82 11.59 3.97 18.17
CA GLN A 82 11.39 3.13 19.35
C GLN A 82 9.95 3.26 19.89
N VAL A 83 9.43 4.48 20.01
CA VAL A 83 8.04 4.70 20.46
C VAL A 83 7.04 4.08 19.47
N LEU A 84 7.32 4.22 18.16
CA LEU A 84 6.52 3.63 17.11
C LEU A 84 6.51 2.09 17.19
N HIS A 85 7.66 1.49 17.47
CA HIS A 85 7.78 0.05 17.72
C HIS A 85 6.97 -0.40 18.93
N GLU A 86 7.16 0.26 20.07
CA GLU A 86 6.48 -0.06 21.33
C GLU A 86 4.95 0.04 21.16
N LYS A 87 4.46 1.06 20.44
CA LYS A 87 3.03 1.16 20.12
C LYS A 87 2.51 0.09 19.17
N ALA A 88 3.29 -0.28 18.15
CA ALA A 88 2.90 -1.38 17.28
C ALA A 88 2.75 -2.70 18.06
N ILE A 89 3.66 -2.98 19.01
CA ILE A 89 3.58 -4.15 19.89
C ILE A 89 2.37 -4.08 20.85
N ALA A 90 2.07 -2.89 21.37
CA ALA A 90 0.90 -2.68 22.21
C ALA A 90 -0.40 -2.95 21.43
N PHE A 91 -0.50 -2.47 20.19
CA PHE A 91 -1.64 -2.77 19.32
C PHE A 91 -1.73 -4.25 18.97
N ALA A 92 -0.62 -4.92 18.69
CA ALA A 92 -0.62 -6.36 18.45
C ALA A 92 -1.18 -7.14 19.65
N SER A 93 -0.78 -6.75 20.87
CA SER A 93 -1.34 -7.33 22.10
C SER A 93 -2.84 -7.08 22.22
N LEU A 94 -3.29 -5.86 21.92
CA LEU A 94 -4.71 -5.47 21.98
C LEU A 94 -5.57 -6.26 20.99
N TYR A 95 -5.08 -6.44 19.76
CA TYR A 95 -5.75 -7.22 18.71
C TYR A 95 -5.49 -8.72 18.81
N LYS A 96 -4.76 -9.19 19.83
CA LYS A 96 -4.40 -10.61 20.05
C LYS A 96 -3.68 -11.23 18.84
N VAL A 97 -2.80 -10.47 18.20
CA VAL A 97 -1.97 -10.91 17.08
C VAL A 97 -0.63 -11.41 17.61
N GLU A 98 -0.54 -12.71 17.89
CA GLU A 98 0.63 -13.32 18.55
C GLU A 98 1.89 -13.38 17.66
N ASN A 99 1.74 -13.34 16.34
CA ASN A 99 2.85 -13.49 15.39
C ASN A 99 3.51 -12.16 15.00
N PHE A 100 3.09 -11.04 15.59
CA PHE A 100 3.64 -9.73 15.28
C PHE A 100 4.85 -9.40 16.14
N LYS A 101 6.01 -9.21 15.51
CA LYS A 101 7.28 -8.86 16.19
C LYS A 101 7.68 -7.39 16.03
N GLY A 102 6.93 -6.62 15.24
CA GLY A 102 7.28 -5.23 14.94
C GLY A 102 8.69 -5.05 14.38
N SER A 103 9.21 -5.98 13.57
CA SER A 103 10.62 -5.92 13.11
C SER A 103 11.00 -4.56 12.51
N ASN A 104 12.28 -4.19 12.60
CA ASN A 104 12.78 -2.93 12.01
C ASN A 104 12.43 -2.78 10.51
N GLY A 105 12.39 -3.89 9.76
CA GLY A 105 11.94 -3.90 8.38
C GLY A 105 10.45 -3.57 8.21
N TRP A 106 9.61 -4.05 9.12
CA TRP A 106 8.18 -3.71 9.14
C TRP A 106 7.95 -2.24 9.49
N ILE A 107 8.62 -1.72 10.52
CA ILE A 107 8.55 -0.30 10.91
C ILE A 107 9.07 0.60 9.79
N GLY A 108 10.20 0.24 9.16
CA GLY A 108 10.72 0.96 8.00
C GLY A 108 9.76 0.94 6.80
N GLY A 109 9.08 -0.19 6.57
CA GLY A 109 8.05 -0.32 5.56
C GLY A 109 6.82 0.53 5.86
N PHE A 110 6.35 0.54 7.11
CA PHE A 110 5.24 1.37 7.57
C PHE A 110 5.55 2.85 7.34
N LYS A 111 6.71 3.33 7.79
CA LYS A 111 7.13 4.72 7.56
C LYS A 111 7.18 5.11 6.08
N LYS A 112 7.63 4.20 5.21
CA LYS A 112 7.65 4.44 3.76
C LYS A 112 6.26 4.49 3.16
N ARG A 113 5.33 3.61 3.57
CA ARG A 113 3.95 3.60 3.08
C ARG A 113 3.19 4.85 3.49
N HIS A 114 3.41 5.33 4.72
CA HIS A 114 2.72 6.49 5.29
C HIS A 114 3.51 7.80 5.16
N ASN A 115 4.59 7.82 4.36
CA ASN A 115 5.47 8.99 4.17
C ASN A 115 5.96 9.65 5.47
N LEU A 116 6.10 8.88 6.55
CA LEU A 116 6.46 9.40 7.87
C LEU A 116 7.93 9.82 7.99
N SER A 117 8.77 9.45 7.02
CA SER A 117 10.22 9.74 7.05
C SER A 117 10.57 11.24 7.02
N CYS A 118 9.68 12.10 6.54
CA CYS A 118 9.88 13.55 6.59
C CYS A 118 9.46 14.15 7.92
N TYR A 119 8.42 13.61 8.58
CA TYR A 119 7.88 14.14 9.83
C TYR A 119 8.76 13.84 11.04
N LEU A 120 9.37 12.64 11.09
CA LEU A 120 10.21 12.22 12.21
C LEU A 120 11.58 12.92 12.25
N LYS A 121 11.92 13.71 11.23
CA LYS A 121 13.17 14.49 11.15
C LYS A 121 13.02 15.95 11.55
N GLN A 122 11.80 16.42 11.84
CA GLN A 122 11.50 17.83 12.06
C GLN A 122 11.82 18.34 13.48
N GLY A 123 12.72 17.67 14.21
CA GLY A 123 13.12 18.01 15.59
C GLY A 123 13.75 19.40 15.81
N GLU A 124 13.76 20.29 14.81
CA GLU A 124 14.11 21.71 14.98
C GLU A 124 13.16 22.69 14.27
N ALA A 125 12.14 22.23 13.54
CA ALA A 125 11.28 23.10 12.73
C ALA A 125 9.84 23.10 13.27
N ALA A 126 9.64 23.76 14.41
CA ALA A 126 8.34 24.16 14.95
C ALA A 126 7.62 25.21 14.07
N SER A 127 7.70 25.11 12.75
CA SER A 127 7.12 26.06 11.79
C SER A 127 6.76 25.39 10.46
N ALA A 128 6.09 24.24 10.50
CA ALA A 128 5.30 23.79 9.36
C ALA A 128 3.90 24.43 9.49
N PRO A 129 3.46 25.29 8.55
CA PRO A 129 2.13 25.87 8.61
C PRO A 129 1.07 24.78 8.52
N LEU A 130 0.28 24.63 9.59
CA LEU A 130 -0.78 23.63 9.75
C LEU A 130 -1.86 23.75 8.65
N ASP A 131 -2.02 24.93 8.06
CA ASP A 131 -2.98 25.20 6.99
C ASP A 131 -2.75 24.40 5.70
N LYS A 132 -1.56 23.81 5.52
CA LYS A 132 -1.23 23.04 4.31
C LYS A 132 -1.53 21.55 4.41
N LEU A 133 -1.96 21.03 5.58
CA LEU A 133 -2.27 19.60 5.75
C LEU A 133 -3.51 19.18 4.96
N ASP A 134 -4.55 20.01 4.94
CA ASP A 134 -5.76 19.74 4.15
C ASP A 134 -5.52 19.90 2.64
N GLU A 135 -4.63 20.81 2.24
CA GLU A 135 -4.15 20.90 0.86
C GLU A 135 -3.32 19.67 0.49
N PHE A 136 -2.49 19.13 1.40
CA PHE A 136 -1.72 17.90 1.16
C PHE A 136 -2.63 16.68 1.01
N ARG A 137 -3.66 16.55 1.85
CA ARG A 137 -4.71 15.51 1.75
C ARG A 137 -5.52 15.62 0.46
N LYS A 138 -5.74 16.84 -0.06
CA LYS A 138 -6.39 17.06 -1.36
C LYS A 138 -5.47 16.84 -2.56
N THR A 139 -4.20 17.21 -2.44
CA THR A 139 -3.19 17.10 -3.51
C THR A 139 -2.80 15.63 -3.73
N PHE A 140 -2.85 14.82 -2.68
CA PHE A 140 -2.63 13.39 -2.71
C PHE A 140 -3.87 12.70 -2.17
N LYS A 141 -4.88 12.55 -3.03
CA LYS A 141 -6.15 11.87 -2.72
C LYS A 141 -5.87 10.50 -2.08
N ILE A 142 -6.13 10.41 -0.77
CA ILE A 142 -6.44 9.18 -0.04
C ILE A 142 -7.94 8.95 -0.20
#